data_AF-A0A974XKY0-F1
#
_entry.id   AF-A0A974XKY0-F1
#
_cell.length_a   1.000
_cell.length_b   1.000
_cell.length_c   1.000
_cell.angle_alpha   90.00
_cell.angle_beta   90.00
_cell.angle_gamma   90.00
#
_symmetry.space_group_name_H-M   'P 1'
#
loop_
_entity.id
_entity.type
_entity.pdbx_description
1 polymer ?
#
loop_
_entity_poly.entity_id
_entity_poly.type
_entity_poly.pdbx_seq_one_letter_code
_entity_poly.pdbx_strand_id
1 'polypeptide(L)'
;MLSDTEKILGFFDEIGLGYRLTPLDDKTFLPGIKIERGELLIDLARLRYPGDLLHEAGHIAVTDENARPGLGGDMKHAGHKGGEEMAAIAWSWAALQKIGLPAEFLFHPDGYRGASATLIEAFADKRGFGYPLLYSWFMCENPQHPDGYPKMQHWFRDEAYRQARLGGLKATVQAD
;
A
#
# COMPACT_ATOMS: atom_id res chain seq x y z
N MET A 1 16.57 19.54 -3.95
CA MET A 1 15.82 18.50 -3.20
C MET A 1 14.47 18.38 -3.87
N LEU A 2 14.07 17.15 -4.23
CA LEU A 2 12.69 16.89 -4.65
C LEU A 2 11.75 17.12 -3.45
N SER A 3 10.58 17.69 -3.71
CA SER A 3 9.46 17.71 -2.77
C SER A 3 9.06 16.29 -2.36
N ASP A 4 8.44 16.14 -1.20
CA ASP A 4 8.08 14.79 -0.72
C ASP A 4 7.04 14.12 -1.62
N THR A 5 6.15 14.89 -2.26
CA THR A 5 5.25 14.38 -3.30
C THR A 5 6.03 13.85 -4.51
N GLU A 6 7.05 14.56 -5.00
CA GLU A 6 7.88 14.09 -6.12
C GLU A 6 8.63 12.79 -5.78
N LYS A 7 9.07 12.61 -4.53
CA LYS A 7 9.67 11.34 -4.09
C LYS A 7 8.67 10.18 -4.14
N ILE A 8 7.44 10.43 -3.71
CA ILE A 8 6.35 9.43 -3.76
C ILE A 8 6.02 9.07 -5.21
N LEU A 9 5.85 10.06 -6.09
CA LEU A 9 5.57 9.81 -7.50
C LEU A 9 6.74 9.09 -8.20
N GLY A 10 7.98 9.45 -7.88
CA GLY A 10 9.15 8.74 -8.39
C GLY A 10 9.21 7.28 -7.93
N PHE A 11 8.75 6.98 -6.71
CA PHE A 11 8.58 5.60 -6.25
C PHE A 11 7.44 4.88 -6.98
N PHE A 12 6.33 5.56 -7.26
CA PHE A 12 5.25 4.98 -8.08
C PHE A 12 5.73 4.63 -9.49
N ASP A 13 6.53 5.52 -10.11
CA ASP A 13 7.18 5.24 -11.39
C ASP A 13 8.16 4.05 -11.28
N GLU A 14 8.95 3.96 -10.21
CA GLU A 14 9.89 2.85 -9.96
C GLU A 14 9.17 1.49 -9.94
N ILE A 15 8.01 1.42 -9.28
CA ILE A 15 7.27 0.15 -9.11
C ILE A 15 6.27 -0.10 -10.23
N GLY A 16 5.96 0.90 -11.08
CA GLY A 16 4.95 0.81 -12.13
C GLY A 16 3.51 0.97 -11.62
N LEU A 17 3.31 1.73 -10.54
CA LEU A 17 1.97 2.07 -10.04
C LEU A 17 1.34 3.16 -10.91
N GLY A 18 0.18 2.88 -11.49
CA GLY A 18 -0.53 3.82 -12.34
C GLY A 18 -1.08 5.01 -11.54
N TYR A 19 -0.73 6.22 -11.96
CA TYR A 19 -1.32 7.45 -11.48
C TYR A 19 -1.47 8.49 -12.59
N ARG A 20 -2.37 9.46 -12.39
CA ARG A 20 -2.56 10.61 -13.28
C ARG A 20 -2.74 11.89 -12.47
N LEU A 21 -1.99 12.92 -12.85
CA LEU A 21 -2.21 14.26 -12.34
C LEU A 21 -3.38 14.90 -13.10
N THR A 22 -4.45 15.23 -12.39
CA THR A 22 -5.66 15.83 -12.99
C THR A 22 -6.40 16.66 -11.94
N PRO A 23 -7.01 17.79 -12.33
CA PRO A 23 -8.02 18.42 -11.50
C PRO A 23 -9.14 17.45 -11.17
N LEU A 24 -9.67 17.52 -9.95
CA LEU A 24 -10.83 16.76 -9.53
C LEU A 24 -11.98 17.73 -9.23
N ASP A 25 -13.11 17.52 -9.88
CA ASP A 25 -14.27 18.43 -9.78
C ASP A 25 -15.20 18.08 -8.60
N ASP A 26 -15.11 16.83 -8.11
CA ASP A 26 -15.97 16.31 -7.05
C ASP A 26 -15.38 16.52 -5.65
N LYS A 27 -16.22 16.38 -4.61
CA LYS A 27 -15.74 16.15 -3.25
C LYS A 27 -15.30 14.70 -3.15
N THR A 28 -14.01 14.49 -2.90
CA THR A 28 -13.42 13.17 -2.65
C THR A 28 -13.39 12.89 -1.14
N PHE A 29 -13.35 11.60 -0.78
CA PHE A 29 -13.14 11.19 0.62
C PHE A 29 -11.84 11.77 1.22
N LEU A 30 -10.72 11.66 0.49
CA LEU A 30 -9.45 12.31 0.82
C LEU A 30 -9.22 13.51 -0.13
N PRO A 31 -8.90 14.71 0.38
CA PRO A 31 -8.74 15.90 -0.47
C PRO A 31 -7.69 15.69 -1.56
N GLY A 32 -8.14 15.80 -2.82
CA GLY A 32 -7.26 15.74 -4.00
C GLY A 32 -6.83 14.33 -4.42
N ILE A 33 -7.45 13.27 -3.89
CA ILE A 33 -7.12 11.88 -4.22
C ILE A 33 -8.38 11.11 -4.57
N LYS A 34 -8.33 10.33 -5.66
CA LYS A 34 -9.40 9.42 -6.10
C LYS A 34 -8.79 8.19 -6.75
N ILE A 35 -9.36 7.01 -6.52
CA ILE A 35 -9.03 5.82 -7.31
C ILE A 35 -10.09 5.64 -8.40
N GLU A 36 -9.64 5.38 -9.62
CA GLU A 36 -10.50 5.07 -10.76
C GLU A 36 -9.87 4.00 -11.65
N ARG A 37 -10.56 2.86 -11.80
CA ARG A 37 -10.10 1.70 -12.57
C ARG A 37 -8.72 1.20 -12.15
N GLY A 38 -8.44 1.24 -10.85
CA GLY A 38 -7.15 0.81 -10.28
C GLY A 38 -5.99 1.80 -10.51
N GLU A 39 -6.27 3.03 -10.95
CA GLU A 39 -5.30 4.11 -11.12
C GLU A 39 -5.55 5.21 -10.10
N LEU A 40 -4.49 5.83 -9.59
CA LEU A 40 -4.56 6.94 -8.65
C LEU A 40 -4.69 8.28 -9.38
N LEU A 41 -5.83 8.95 -9.27
CA LEU A 41 -6.03 10.31 -9.75
C LEU A 41 -5.67 11.32 -8.66
N ILE A 42 -4.79 12.27 -9.00
CA ILE A 42 -4.18 13.20 -8.03
C ILE A 42 -4.40 14.65 -8.50
N ASP A 43 -5.10 15.42 -7.69
CA ASP A 43 -5.20 16.87 -7.83
C ASP A 43 -4.21 17.55 -6.87
N LEU A 44 -3.06 17.97 -7.41
CA LEU A 44 -2.00 18.61 -6.63
C LEU A 44 -2.43 19.93 -5.97
N ALA A 45 -3.43 20.63 -6.52
CA ALA A 45 -3.92 21.88 -5.92
C ALA A 45 -4.81 21.63 -4.70
N ARG A 46 -5.37 20.42 -4.58
CA ARG A 46 -6.26 20.00 -3.49
C ARG A 46 -5.62 19.00 -2.54
N LEU A 47 -4.47 18.42 -2.91
CA LEU A 47 -3.72 17.46 -2.10
C LEU A 47 -3.25 18.10 -0.79
N ARG A 48 -3.83 17.66 0.33
CA ARG A 48 -3.52 18.22 1.65
C ARG A 48 -2.37 17.49 2.36
N TYR A 49 -2.36 16.16 2.31
CA TYR A 49 -1.38 15.32 2.99
C TYR A 49 -0.78 14.33 1.99
N PRO A 50 0.47 14.52 1.52
CA PRO A 50 1.06 13.65 0.51
C PRO A 50 1.18 12.18 0.92
N GLY A 51 1.29 11.86 2.21
CA GLY A 51 1.36 10.46 2.67
C GLY A 51 0.07 9.68 2.48
N ASP A 52 -1.08 10.34 2.29
CA ASP A 52 -2.34 9.68 1.93
C ASP A 52 -2.22 8.96 0.57
N LEU A 53 -1.35 9.43 -0.33
CA LEU A 53 -1.07 8.77 -1.60
C LEU A 53 -0.52 7.36 -1.39
N LEU A 54 0.33 7.14 -0.37
CA LEU A 54 0.89 5.83 -0.08
C LEU A 54 -0.17 4.86 0.45
N HIS A 55 -1.13 5.36 1.24
CA HIS A 55 -2.25 4.56 1.74
C HIS A 55 -3.16 4.10 0.60
N GLU A 56 -3.59 5.02 -0.27
CA GLU A 56 -4.45 4.71 -1.41
C GLU A 56 -3.74 3.83 -2.46
N ALA A 57 -2.44 4.06 -2.68
CA ALA A 57 -1.60 3.16 -3.48
C ALA A 57 -1.52 1.76 -2.87
N GLY A 58 -1.48 1.65 -1.54
CA GLY A 58 -1.53 0.38 -0.82
C GLY A 58 -2.77 -0.43 -1.15
N HIS A 59 -3.95 0.20 -1.24
CA HIS A 59 -5.18 -0.48 -1.64
C HIS A 59 -5.11 -1.05 -3.06
N ILE A 60 -4.59 -0.27 -4.00
CA ILE A 60 -4.37 -0.75 -5.38
C ILE A 60 -3.41 -1.95 -5.36
N ALA A 61 -2.30 -1.83 -4.64
CA ALA A 61 -1.23 -2.81 -4.59
C ALA A 61 -1.65 -4.18 -4.00
N VAL A 62 -2.45 -4.17 -2.93
CA VAL A 62 -2.88 -5.40 -2.24
C VAL A 62 -4.11 -6.07 -2.88
N THR A 63 -4.76 -5.37 -3.81
CA THR A 63 -5.87 -5.91 -4.59
C THR A 63 -5.36 -6.85 -5.68
N ASP A 64 -6.05 -7.99 -5.85
CA ASP A 64 -5.81 -8.95 -6.93
C ASP A 64 -5.78 -8.26 -8.30
N GLU A 65 -4.82 -8.63 -9.13
CA GLU A 65 -4.62 -8.05 -10.47
C GLU A 65 -5.87 -8.06 -11.34
N ASN A 66 -6.73 -9.07 -11.21
CA ASN A 66 -7.95 -9.20 -12.00
C ASN A 66 -9.09 -8.33 -11.44
N ALA A 67 -9.02 -7.98 -10.15
CA ALA A 67 -10.00 -7.12 -9.49
C ALA A 67 -9.59 -5.63 -9.51
N ARG A 68 -8.30 -5.31 -9.64
CA ARG A 68 -7.77 -3.93 -9.68
C ARG A 68 -8.49 -3.01 -10.67
N PRO A 69 -8.79 -3.42 -11.93
CA PRO A 69 -9.53 -2.56 -12.87
C PRO A 69 -10.95 -2.20 -12.41
N GLY A 70 -11.51 -2.95 -11.45
CA GLY A 70 -12.80 -2.69 -10.84
C GLY A 70 -12.75 -1.73 -9.64
N LEU A 71 -11.55 -1.37 -9.15
CA LEU A 71 -11.41 -0.42 -8.06
C LEU A 71 -11.83 0.97 -8.52
N GLY A 72 -12.75 1.60 -7.79
CA GLY A 72 -13.13 2.99 -7.99
C GLY A 72 -14.23 3.46 -7.07
N GLY A 73 -14.37 4.79 -6.96
CA GLY A 73 -15.37 5.46 -6.12
C GLY A 73 -14.86 5.77 -4.71
N ASP A 74 -15.75 6.23 -3.83
CA ASP A 74 -15.43 6.45 -2.42
C ASP A 74 -15.17 5.08 -1.76
N MET A 75 -13.89 4.76 -1.61
CA MET A 75 -13.28 3.51 -1.10
C MET A 75 -13.93 2.94 0.18
N LYS A 76 -14.72 3.73 0.92
CA LYS A 76 -15.62 3.25 1.98
C LYS A 76 -16.58 2.14 1.54
N HIS A 77 -16.94 2.06 0.26
CA HIS A 77 -17.92 1.10 -0.26
C HIS A 77 -17.32 0.03 -1.18
N ALA A 78 -16.02 0.10 -1.49
CA ALA A 78 -15.34 -0.82 -2.41
C ALA A 78 -15.05 -2.21 -1.82
N GLY A 79 -15.62 -2.56 -0.66
CA GLY A 79 -15.60 -3.93 -0.17
C GLY A 79 -14.29 -4.43 0.42
N HIS A 80 -13.32 -3.54 0.72
CA HIS A 80 -12.13 -3.93 1.45
C HIS A 80 -12.51 -4.48 2.82
N LYS A 81 -12.37 -5.80 2.96
CA LYS A 81 -12.53 -6.50 4.24
C LYS A 81 -11.45 -5.97 5.17
N GLY A 82 -11.69 -5.94 6.48
CA GLY A 82 -10.73 -5.37 7.45
C GLY A 82 -9.28 -5.86 7.32
N GLY A 83 -9.05 -7.06 6.77
CA GLY A 83 -7.71 -7.55 6.43
C GLY A 83 -7.01 -6.78 5.30
N GLU A 84 -7.70 -6.39 4.23
CA GLU A 84 -7.10 -5.65 3.11
C GLU A 84 -6.72 -4.22 3.52
N GLU A 85 -7.54 -3.57 4.34
CA GLU A 85 -7.20 -2.29 4.98
C GLU A 85 -5.90 -2.42 5.80
N MET A 86 -5.81 -3.46 6.63
CA MET A 86 -4.60 -3.71 7.41
C MET A 86 -3.38 -3.95 6.52
N ALA A 87 -3.54 -4.69 5.42
CA ALA A 87 -2.48 -4.95 4.46
C ALA A 87 -2.04 -3.67 3.71
N ALA A 88 -2.98 -2.81 3.33
CA ALA A 88 -2.70 -1.52 2.70
C ALA A 88 -1.90 -0.60 3.63
N ILE A 89 -2.23 -0.56 4.93
CA ILE A 89 -1.45 0.16 5.96
C ILE A 89 -0.05 -0.42 6.09
N ALA A 90 0.09 -1.75 6.10
CA ALA A 90 1.41 -2.39 6.18
C ALA A 90 2.25 -2.12 4.93
N TRP A 91 1.62 -2.13 3.75
CA TRP A 91 2.26 -1.84 2.48
C TRP A 91 2.74 -0.39 2.43
N SER A 92 1.91 0.56 2.87
CA SER A 92 2.24 1.98 2.86
C SER A 92 3.38 2.31 3.82
N TRP A 93 3.46 1.62 4.97
CA TRP A 93 4.64 1.68 5.84
C TRP A 93 5.91 1.18 5.13
N ALA A 94 5.84 0.04 4.44
CA ALA A 94 6.98 -0.48 3.71
C ALA A 94 7.44 0.47 2.59
N ALA A 95 6.49 1.08 1.87
CA ALA A 95 6.76 2.09 0.85
C ALA A 95 7.43 3.34 1.46
N LEU A 96 6.91 3.85 2.58
CA LEU A 96 7.50 4.98 3.30
C LEU A 96 8.97 4.69 3.68
N GLN A 97 9.24 3.51 4.23
CA GLN A 97 10.60 3.08 4.61
C GLN A 97 11.54 2.97 3.40
N LYS A 98 11.04 2.49 2.26
CA LYS A 98 11.81 2.40 1.00
C LYS A 98 12.14 3.79 0.43
N ILE A 99 11.22 4.75 0.52
CA ILE A 99 11.42 6.13 0.06
C ILE A 99 12.33 6.90 1.03
N GLY A 100 12.34 6.54 2.32
CA GLY A 100 13.11 7.21 3.36
C GLY A 100 12.42 8.49 3.87
N LEU A 101 11.09 8.46 3.99
CA LEU A 101 10.28 9.56 4.53
C LEU A 101 9.96 9.34 6.02
N PRO A 102 9.71 10.41 6.80
CA PRO A 102 9.36 10.28 8.21
C PRO A 102 7.95 9.69 8.41
N ALA A 103 7.75 8.98 9.52
CA ALA A 103 6.51 8.26 9.84
C ALA A 103 5.26 9.16 9.84
N GLU A 104 5.43 10.42 10.24
CA GLU A 104 4.40 11.45 10.31
C GLU A 104 3.87 11.87 8.94
N PHE A 105 4.58 11.58 7.84
CA PHE A 105 4.03 11.77 6.50
C PHE A 105 2.87 10.82 6.25
N LEU A 106 3.09 9.53 6.51
CA LEU A 106 2.07 8.50 6.34
C LEU A 106 1.01 8.59 7.43
N PHE A 107 1.43 8.66 8.69
CA PHE A 107 0.56 8.73 9.86
C PHE A 107 0.44 10.17 10.35
N HIS A 108 -0.12 11.05 9.52
CA HIS A 108 -0.28 12.46 9.87
C HIS A 108 -1.32 12.67 11.00
N PRO A 109 -1.24 13.76 11.80
CA PRO A 109 -2.09 13.93 13.00
C PRO A 109 -3.60 13.97 12.73
N ASP A 110 -4.01 14.44 11.55
CA ASP A 110 -5.42 14.51 11.15
C ASP A 110 -5.95 13.18 10.56
N GLY A 111 -5.08 12.18 10.41
CA GLY A 111 -5.38 10.90 9.79
C GLY A 111 -5.87 9.84 10.78
N TYR A 112 -6.20 8.66 10.25
CA TYR A 112 -6.43 7.44 11.04
C TYR A 112 -7.36 7.58 12.25
N ARG A 113 -8.33 8.50 12.20
CA ARG A 113 -9.29 8.78 13.28
C ARG A 113 -8.59 9.05 14.63
N GLY A 114 -7.42 9.71 14.60
CA GLY A 114 -6.64 10.05 15.79
C GLY A 114 -5.71 8.94 16.29
N ALA A 115 -5.58 7.82 15.59
CA ALA A 115 -4.71 6.71 15.99
C ALA A 115 -3.25 6.86 15.50
N SER A 116 -2.89 7.98 14.86
CA SER A 116 -1.60 8.15 14.17
C SER A 116 -0.38 7.91 15.07
N ALA A 117 -0.36 8.47 16.29
CA ALA A 117 0.75 8.26 17.22
C ALA A 117 0.94 6.77 17.59
N THR A 118 -0.16 6.06 17.85
CA THR A 118 -0.16 4.63 18.15
C THR A 118 0.32 3.80 16.96
N LEU A 119 -0.03 4.19 15.73
CA LEU A 119 0.43 3.51 14.53
C LEU A 119 1.93 3.71 14.32
N ILE A 120 2.43 4.94 14.48
CA ILE A 120 3.87 5.24 14.42
C ILE A 120 4.63 4.35 15.41
N GLU A 121 4.20 4.31 16.67
CA GLU A 121 4.83 3.48 17.71
C GLU A 121 4.82 1.99 17.33
N ALA A 122 3.66 1.46 16.93
CA ALA A 122 3.52 0.05 16.57
C ALA A 122 4.45 -0.33 15.41
N PHE A 123 4.48 0.46 14.34
CA PHE A 123 5.28 0.15 13.16
C PHE A 123 6.78 0.40 13.36
N ALA A 124 7.16 1.45 14.10
CA ALA A 124 8.56 1.70 14.46
C ALA A 124 9.16 0.58 15.33
N ASP A 125 8.38 0.04 16.25
CA ASP A 125 8.81 -1.04 17.16
C ASP A 125 8.69 -2.44 16.55
N LYS A 126 8.48 -2.56 15.23
CA LYS A 126 8.25 -3.84 14.53
C LYS A 126 7.07 -4.65 15.09
N ARG A 127 6.11 -3.98 15.74
CA ARG A 127 4.84 -4.51 16.25
C ARG A 127 3.65 -4.17 15.35
N GLY A 128 3.91 -3.61 14.16
CA GLY A 128 2.91 -3.29 13.16
C GLY A 128 2.10 -4.50 12.72
N PHE A 129 0.92 -4.27 12.16
CA PHE A 129 0.01 -5.31 11.72
C PHE A 129 -0.05 -5.40 10.19
N GLY A 130 -0.92 -6.28 9.65
CA GLY A 130 -1.20 -6.38 8.22
C GLY A 130 -0.15 -7.11 7.38
N TYR A 131 1.13 -7.08 7.79
CA TYR A 131 2.21 -7.82 7.12
C TYR A 131 1.98 -9.34 6.98
N PRO A 132 1.23 -10.05 7.87
CA PRO A 132 0.99 -11.48 7.65
C PRO A 132 0.22 -11.77 6.35
N LEU A 133 -0.65 -10.86 5.90
CA LEU A 133 -1.32 -11.00 4.61
C LEU A 133 -0.34 -10.77 3.45
N LEU A 134 0.48 -9.72 3.53
CA LEU A 134 1.55 -9.47 2.54
C LEU A 134 2.49 -10.67 2.40
N TYR A 135 2.89 -11.27 3.53
CA TYR A 135 3.68 -12.50 3.57
C TYR A 135 2.93 -13.69 2.94
N SER A 136 1.64 -13.88 3.26
CA SER A 136 0.81 -14.97 2.71
C SER A 136 0.56 -14.85 1.20
N TRP A 137 0.73 -13.65 0.65
CA TRP A 137 0.69 -13.36 -0.78
C TRP A 137 2.07 -13.34 -1.43
N PHE A 138 3.12 -13.73 -0.69
CA PHE A 138 4.51 -13.74 -1.15
C PHE A 138 5.02 -12.37 -1.61
N MET A 139 4.51 -11.29 -1.03
CA MET A 139 4.96 -9.93 -1.34
C MET A 139 6.18 -9.51 -0.52
N CYS A 140 6.40 -10.14 0.63
CA CYS A 140 7.56 -9.93 1.50
C CYS A 140 7.92 -11.23 2.21
N GLU A 141 9.09 -11.28 2.85
CA GLU A 141 9.44 -12.36 3.77
C GLU A 141 8.93 -12.11 5.19
N ASN A 142 8.93 -13.17 5.99
CA ASN A 142 8.62 -13.08 7.41
C ASN A 142 9.59 -12.09 8.10
N PRO A 143 9.13 -11.26 9.07
CA PRO A 143 9.97 -10.26 9.75
C PRO A 143 11.24 -10.80 10.45
N GLN A 144 11.28 -12.09 10.79
CA GLN A 144 12.46 -12.74 11.37
C GLN A 144 13.54 -13.07 10.31
N HIS A 145 13.21 -13.06 9.02
CA HIS A 145 14.18 -13.23 7.94
C HIS A 145 15.05 -11.96 7.80
N PRO A 146 16.35 -12.06 7.44
CA PRO A 146 17.21 -10.89 7.22
C PRO A 146 16.66 -9.89 6.20
N ASP A 147 15.97 -10.40 5.18
CA ASP A 147 15.23 -9.63 4.16
C ASP A 147 13.72 -9.59 4.43
N GLY A 148 13.32 -9.73 5.69
CA GLY A 148 11.94 -9.69 6.15
C GLY A 148 11.25 -8.35 5.99
N TYR A 149 9.92 -8.35 6.14
CA TYR A 149 9.14 -7.12 6.27
C TYR A 149 9.80 -6.12 7.26
N PRO A 150 9.93 -4.82 6.91
CA PRO A 150 9.24 -4.11 5.82
C PRO A 150 9.89 -4.18 4.43
N LYS A 151 10.93 -5.00 4.21
CA LYS A 151 11.49 -5.16 2.87
C LYS A 151 10.52 -5.94 1.98
N MET A 152 10.04 -5.31 0.92
CA MET A 152 9.15 -5.94 -0.07
C MET A 152 9.97 -6.64 -1.15
N GLN A 153 9.54 -7.85 -1.52
CA GLN A 153 10.02 -8.58 -2.70
C GLN A 153 9.22 -8.20 -3.94
N HIS A 154 7.90 -8.03 -3.76
CA HIS A 154 6.97 -7.62 -4.80
C HIS A 154 6.06 -6.52 -4.27
N TRP A 155 5.87 -5.46 -5.06
CA TRP A 155 5.04 -4.33 -4.66
C TRP A 155 3.57 -4.51 -5.02
N PHE A 156 3.22 -5.50 -5.84
CA PHE A 156 1.83 -5.80 -6.20
C PHE A 156 1.51 -7.25 -5.86
N ARG A 157 0.29 -7.49 -5.37
CA ARG A 157 -0.25 -8.82 -5.22
C ARG A 157 -0.40 -9.46 -6.60
N ASP A 158 0.16 -10.65 -6.77
CA ASP A 158 0.09 -11.44 -8.00
C ASP A 158 -0.43 -12.84 -7.64
N GLU A 159 -1.69 -13.12 -7.99
CA GLU A 159 -2.33 -14.38 -7.64
C GLU A 159 -1.76 -15.54 -8.46
N ALA A 160 -1.40 -15.32 -9.72
CA ALA A 160 -0.73 -16.34 -10.53
C ALA A 160 0.62 -16.77 -9.92
N TYR A 161 1.44 -15.80 -9.49
CA TYR A 161 2.70 -16.05 -8.79
C TYR A 161 2.47 -16.79 -7.47
N ARG A 162 1.50 -16.35 -6.66
CA ARG A 162 1.13 -17.01 -5.41
C ARG A 162 0.74 -18.47 -5.62
N GLN A 163 -0.12 -18.76 -6.62
CA GLN A 163 -0.54 -20.13 -6.91
C GLN A 163 0.64 -21.01 -7.34
N ALA A 164 1.55 -20.48 -8.18
CA ALA A 164 2.75 -21.20 -8.58
C ALA A 164 3.65 -21.55 -7.37
N ARG A 165 3.85 -20.61 -6.45
CA ARG A 165 4.64 -20.82 -5.21
C ARG A 165 4.01 -21.88 -4.31
N LEU A 166 2.70 -21.79 -4.07
CA LEU A 166 1.96 -22.79 -3.27
C LEU A 166 2.01 -24.19 -3.90
N GLY A 167 1.95 -24.28 -5.23
CA GLY A 167 2.11 -25.54 -5.96
C GLY A 167 3.49 -26.16 -5.76
N GLY A 168 4.55 -25.35 -5.82
CA GLY A 168 5.92 -25.80 -5.57
C GLY A 168 6.14 -26.31 -4.15
N LEU A 169 5.63 -25.60 -3.14
CA LEU A 169 5.69 -26.03 -1.73
C LEU A 169 5.02 -27.40 -1.51
N LYS A 170 3.86 -27.64 -2.13
CA LYS A 170 3.18 -28.94 -2.02
C LYS A 170 3.98 -30.07 -2.66
N ALA A 171 4.65 -29.82 -3.78
CA ALA A 171 5.48 -30.81 -4.46
C ALA A 171 6.71 -31.18 -3.63
N THR A 172 7.33 -30.23 -2.92
CA THR A 172 8.47 -30.51 -2.02
C THR A 172 8.05 -31.33 -0.81
N VAL A 173 6.92 -31.00 -0.16
CA VAL A 173 6.43 -31.71 1.02
C VAL A 173 5.98 -33.16 0.72
N GLN A 174 5.62 -33.46 -0.54
CA GLN A 174 5.26 -34.82 -0.97
C GLN A 174 6.46 -35.69 -1.39
N ALA A 175 7.64 -35.09 -1.54
CA ALA A 175 8.86 -35.78 -1.96
C ALA A 175 9.72 -36.26 -0.77
N ASP A 176 9.33 -35.92 0.46
CA ASP A 176 9.92 -36.32 1.74
C ASP A 176 9.06 -37.37 2.46
#